data_AF-A0A2M7SV89-F1
#
_entry.id   AF-A0A2M7SV89-F1
#
_cell.length_a   1.000
_cell.length_b   1.000
_cell.length_c   1.000
_cell.angle_alpha   90.00
_cell.angle_beta   90.00
_cell.angle_gamma   90.00
#
_symmetry.space_group_name_H-M   'P 1'
#
loop_
_entity.id
_entity.type
_entity.pdbx_description
1 polymer ?
#
loop_
_entity_poly.entity_id
_entity_poly.type
_entity_poly.pdbx_seq_one_letter_code
_entity_poly.pdbx_strand_id
1 'polypeptide(L)'
;MKFIDEYQNSELAKGLVKRIAKQSTKTIKLMEFCGGHTHAIMRYGIRQLVPKTVEMRSGPGCPVCVTATADLDKAIALTHLPEVIITTFGDMMRVPGSYSSLQQAKAEGADVRIVYSVMDAIEIAEANPEKSVIFIGIGFETTAPTIAASILKAEQKKIENFYVLSLHKLTPPVMKTLLDSGEVKLDGIICPGHVSVII
;
A
#
# COMPACT_ATOMS: atom_id res chain seq x y z
N MET A 1 -7.02 4.48 23.15
CA MET A 1 -7.86 4.16 21.97
C MET A 1 -8.89 3.14 22.45
N LYS A 2 -10.19 3.38 22.25
CA LYS A 2 -11.24 2.41 22.65
C LYS A 2 -10.92 1.05 21.98
N PHE A 3 -11.06 -0.04 22.73
CA PHE A 3 -10.82 -1.43 22.29
C PHE A 3 -9.38 -1.95 22.14
N ILE A 4 -8.32 -1.14 22.34
CA ILE A 4 -6.93 -1.67 22.29
C ILE A 4 -6.72 -2.73 23.37
N ASP A 5 -7.09 -2.43 24.60
CA ASP A 5 -6.85 -3.34 25.75
C ASP A 5 -7.69 -4.62 25.66
N GLU A 6 -8.86 -4.53 25.00
CA GLU A 6 -9.76 -5.67 24.80
C GLU A 6 -9.25 -6.63 23.72
N TYR A 7 -8.72 -6.11 22.61
CA TYR A 7 -8.21 -6.95 21.51
C TYR A 7 -6.72 -7.33 21.66
N GLN A 8 -5.93 -6.58 22.43
CA GLN A 8 -4.53 -6.88 22.72
C GLN A 8 -4.37 -7.60 24.07
N ASN A 9 -5.15 -8.66 24.27
CA ASN A 9 -5.16 -9.44 25.50
C ASN A 9 -4.50 -10.83 25.30
N SER A 10 -3.46 -11.11 26.08
CA SER A 10 -2.68 -12.35 25.95
C SER A 10 -3.45 -13.61 26.37
N GLU A 11 -4.34 -13.51 27.36
CA GLU A 11 -5.16 -14.65 27.81
C GLU A 11 -6.22 -15.01 26.77
N LEU A 12 -6.85 -14.01 26.15
CA LEU A 12 -7.74 -14.24 25.01
C LEU A 12 -7.00 -14.88 23.83
N ALA A 13 -5.81 -14.38 23.49
CA ALA A 13 -5.00 -14.94 22.41
C ALA A 13 -4.63 -16.41 22.67
N LYS A 14 -4.15 -16.75 23.88
CA LYS A 14 -3.86 -18.14 24.27
C LYS A 14 -5.10 -19.02 24.20
N GLY A 15 -6.26 -18.50 24.62
CA GLY A 15 -7.54 -19.18 24.51
C GLY A 15 -7.92 -19.50 23.06
N LEU A 16 -7.76 -18.54 22.15
CA LEU A 16 -8.01 -18.71 20.72
C LEU A 16 -7.06 -19.73 20.10
N VAL A 17 -5.76 -19.67 20.40
CA VAL A 17 -4.77 -20.66 19.93
C VAL A 17 -5.16 -22.08 20.33
N LYS A 18 -5.56 -22.30 21.59
CA LYS A 18 -6.03 -23.61 22.07
C LYS A 18 -7.26 -24.09 21.30
N ARG A 19 -8.21 -23.19 21.00
CA ARG A 19 -9.42 -23.52 20.22
C ARG A 19 -9.08 -23.88 18.78
N ILE A 20 -8.18 -23.13 18.14
CA ILE A 20 -7.70 -23.42 16.78
C ILE A 20 -7.02 -24.79 16.75
N ALA A 21 -6.13 -25.08 17.71
CA ALA A 21 -5.46 -26.37 17.82
C ALA A 21 -6.42 -27.55 17.99
N LYS A 22 -7.53 -27.36 18.73
CA LYS A 22 -8.57 -28.39 18.90
C LYS A 22 -9.40 -28.63 17.63
N GLN A 23 -9.61 -27.60 16.81
CA GLN A 23 -10.43 -27.69 15.59
C GLN A 23 -9.64 -28.05 14.34
N SER A 24 -8.34 -27.76 14.31
CA SER A 24 -7.50 -27.95 13.12
C SER A 24 -7.12 -29.42 12.94
N THR A 25 -7.95 -30.16 12.21
CA THR A 25 -7.75 -31.60 11.94
C THR A 25 -7.09 -31.89 10.60
N LYS A 26 -6.93 -30.88 9.74
CA LYS A 26 -6.30 -30.98 8.41
C LYS A 26 -5.38 -29.79 8.20
N THR A 27 -4.33 -30.00 7.40
CA THR A 27 -3.45 -28.91 6.99
C THR A 27 -4.21 -27.95 6.08
N ILE A 28 -4.22 -26.67 6.43
CA ILE A 28 -4.76 -25.58 5.63
C ILE A 28 -3.69 -24.53 5.36
N LYS A 29 -3.79 -23.86 4.22
CA LYS A 29 -2.93 -22.76 3.78
C LYS A 29 -3.73 -21.49 3.72
N LEU A 30 -3.42 -20.57 4.63
CA LEU A 30 -4.05 -19.25 4.69
C LEU A 30 -3.06 -18.19 4.21
N MET A 31 -3.53 -17.23 3.43
CA MET A 31 -2.74 -16.09 3.00
C MET A 31 -3.31 -14.80 3.59
N GLU A 32 -2.48 -13.95 4.17
CA GLU A 32 -2.87 -12.56 4.42
C GLU A 32 -2.49 -11.65 3.25
N PHE A 33 -3.25 -10.57 3.05
CA PHE A 33 -3.05 -9.60 1.98
C PHE A 33 -2.93 -8.18 2.55
N CYS A 34 -2.12 -7.96 3.57
CA CYS A 34 -1.99 -6.63 4.17
C CYS A 34 -0.64 -6.50 4.89
N GLY A 35 0.18 -5.52 4.52
CA GLY A 35 1.45 -5.26 5.21
C GLY A 35 1.30 -5.07 6.74
N GLY A 36 0.18 -4.51 7.20
CA GLY A 36 -0.14 -4.42 8.62
C GLY A 36 -0.38 -5.79 9.29
N HIS A 37 -1.05 -6.72 8.61
CA HIS A 37 -1.19 -8.10 9.08
C HIS A 37 0.14 -8.84 9.04
N THR A 38 0.94 -8.68 7.97
CA THR A 38 2.30 -9.22 7.90
C THR A 38 3.13 -8.77 9.10
N HIS A 39 3.10 -7.47 9.42
CA HIS A 39 3.80 -6.91 10.57
C HIS A 39 3.29 -7.50 11.89
N ALA A 40 1.98 -7.57 12.10
CA ALA A 40 1.40 -8.15 13.32
C ALA A 40 1.77 -9.63 13.49
N ILE A 41 1.67 -10.42 12.43
CA ILE A 41 2.03 -11.85 12.44
C ILE A 41 3.50 -12.04 12.83
N MET A 42 4.39 -11.21 12.27
CA MET A 42 5.81 -11.26 12.60
C MET A 42 6.08 -10.78 14.02
N ARG A 43 5.58 -9.60 14.39
CA ARG A 43 5.78 -8.95 15.69
C ARG A 43 5.34 -9.84 16.86
N TYR A 44 4.21 -10.52 16.72
CA TYR A 44 3.64 -11.37 17.77
C TYR A 44 3.96 -12.86 17.60
N GLY A 45 4.75 -13.24 16.60
CA GLY A 45 5.12 -14.64 16.37
C GLY A 45 3.91 -15.55 16.13
N ILE A 46 2.87 -15.06 15.45
CA ILE A 46 1.60 -15.79 15.29
C ILE A 46 1.82 -17.13 14.57
N ARG A 47 2.76 -17.18 13.62
CA ARG A 47 3.13 -18.42 12.89
C ARG A 47 3.64 -19.53 13.81
N GLN A 48 4.29 -19.18 14.91
CA GLN A 48 4.80 -20.12 15.91
C GLN A 48 3.74 -20.53 16.92
N LEU A 49 2.69 -19.71 17.09
CA LEU A 49 1.61 -19.96 18.05
C LEU A 49 0.52 -20.87 17.48
N VAL A 50 0.19 -20.74 16.20
CA VAL A 50 -0.80 -21.61 15.53
C VAL A 50 -0.29 -23.05 15.41
N PRO A 51 -1.17 -24.07 15.37
CA PRO A 51 -0.75 -25.46 15.18
C PRO A 51 -0.07 -25.64 13.82
N LYS A 52 0.80 -26.67 13.69
CA LYS A 52 1.53 -26.98 12.43
C LYS A 52 0.62 -27.26 11.22
N THR A 53 -0.64 -27.57 11.48
CA THR A 53 -1.70 -27.74 10.48
C THR A 53 -2.21 -26.42 9.90
N VAL A 54 -1.76 -25.26 10.39
CA VAL A 54 -2.11 -23.96 9.82
C VAL A 54 -0.85 -23.33 9.24
N GLU A 55 -0.71 -23.40 7.92
CA GLU A 55 0.34 -22.69 7.19
C GLU A 55 -0.12 -21.27 6.86
N MET A 56 0.65 -20.27 7.30
CA MET A 56 0.37 -18.87 6.97
C MET A 56 1.37 -18.34 5.93
N ARG A 57 0.84 -17.80 4.84
CA ARG A 57 1.58 -17.17 3.74
C ARG A 57 1.31 -15.67 3.72
N SER A 58 2.24 -14.92 3.14
CA SER A 58 2.08 -13.47 2.93
C SER A 58 1.89 -13.22 1.45
N GLY A 59 0.78 -12.57 1.11
CA GLY A 59 0.43 -12.17 -0.24
C GLY A 59 1.00 -10.82 -0.64
N PRO A 60 0.73 -10.37 -1.87
CA PRO A 60 1.20 -9.10 -2.42
C PRO A 60 0.44 -7.86 -1.86
N GLY A 61 0.37 -7.75 -0.53
CA GLY A 61 -0.36 -6.70 0.19
C GLY A 61 0.38 -5.36 0.35
N CYS A 62 1.39 -5.09 -0.47
CA CYS A 62 2.19 -3.85 -0.48
C CYS A 62 2.06 -3.18 -1.85
N PRO A 63 1.29 -2.09 -2.00
CA PRO A 63 0.99 -1.50 -3.31
C PRO A 63 2.22 -0.94 -4.02
N VAL A 64 3.21 -0.47 -3.24
CA VAL A 64 4.54 -0.03 -3.68
C VAL A 64 5.30 -1.20 -4.31
N CYS A 65 5.43 -2.29 -3.56
CA CYS A 65 6.20 -3.47 -3.92
C CYS A 65 5.69 -4.18 -5.18
N VAL A 66 4.41 -4.02 -5.49
CA VAL A 66 3.76 -4.63 -6.67
C VAL A 66 3.59 -3.65 -7.83
N THR A 67 4.21 -2.47 -7.75
CA THR A 67 4.23 -1.51 -8.86
C THR A 67 5.13 -2.05 -9.96
N ALA A 68 4.62 -2.06 -11.19
CA ALA A 68 5.40 -2.50 -12.33
C ALA A 68 6.59 -1.55 -12.55
N THR A 69 7.75 -2.12 -12.91
CA THR A 69 8.95 -1.33 -13.24
C THR A 69 8.65 -0.28 -14.31
N ALA A 70 7.83 -0.61 -15.31
CA ALA A 70 7.42 0.34 -16.35
C ALA A 70 6.66 1.56 -15.80
N ASP A 71 5.91 1.41 -14.71
CA ASP A 71 5.19 2.54 -14.09
C ASP A 71 6.13 3.40 -13.24
N LEU A 72 7.12 2.80 -12.59
CA LEU A 72 8.21 3.52 -11.92
C LEU A 72 9.03 4.30 -12.93
N ASP A 73 9.36 3.71 -14.08
CA ASP A 73 10.10 4.37 -15.14
C ASP A 73 9.34 5.57 -15.69
N LYS A 74 8.01 5.48 -15.85
CA LYS A 74 7.18 6.65 -16.19
C LYS A 74 7.29 7.74 -15.13
N ALA A 75 7.16 7.39 -13.85
CA ALA A 75 7.26 8.37 -12.76
C ALA A 75 8.64 9.06 -12.71
N ILE A 76 9.71 8.30 -12.94
CA ILE A 76 11.09 8.81 -13.01
C ILE A 76 11.26 9.68 -14.25
N ALA A 77 10.75 9.28 -15.42
CA ALA A 77 10.83 10.06 -16.64
C ALA A 77 10.19 11.46 -16.48
N LEU A 78 9.09 11.56 -15.74
CA LEU A 78 8.44 12.86 -15.44
C LEU A 78 9.33 13.80 -14.63
N THR A 79 10.28 13.29 -13.84
CA THR A 79 11.22 14.13 -13.06
C THR A 79 12.19 14.92 -13.96
N HIS A 80 12.37 14.50 -15.21
CA HIS A 80 13.27 15.13 -16.17
C HIS A 80 12.58 16.18 -17.05
N LEU A 81 11.27 16.39 -16.89
CA LEU A 81 10.55 17.44 -17.58
C LEU A 81 10.86 18.82 -16.95
N PRO A 82 10.95 19.88 -17.76
CA PRO A 82 11.14 21.23 -17.25
C PRO A 82 9.92 21.69 -16.43
N GLU A 83 10.16 22.50 -15.41
CA GLU A 83 9.11 23.09 -14.55
C GLU A 83 8.15 22.06 -13.93
N VAL A 84 8.65 20.87 -13.58
CA VAL A 84 7.90 19.83 -12.88
C VAL A 84 8.39 19.64 -11.45
N ILE A 85 7.45 19.52 -10.51
CA ILE A 85 7.69 19.05 -9.15
C ILE A 85 7.00 17.69 -8.99
N ILE A 86 7.78 16.66 -8.70
CA ILE A 86 7.22 15.35 -8.34
C ILE A 86 6.99 15.31 -6.83
N THR A 87 5.79 14.93 -6.42
CA THR A 87 5.43 14.70 -5.03
C THR A 87 5.08 13.23 -4.82
N THR A 88 5.56 12.64 -3.73
CA THR A 88 5.38 11.21 -3.46
C THR A 88 5.44 10.91 -1.98
N PHE A 89 4.88 9.78 -1.56
CA PHE A 89 5.18 9.21 -0.25
C PHE A 89 6.63 8.71 -0.18
N GLY A 90 7.19 8.67 1.03
CA GLY A 90 8.61 8.37 1.25
C GLY A 90 9.02 6.93 0.91
N ASP A 91 8.08 5.99 0.94
CA ASP A 91 8.30 4.58 0.60
C ASP A 91 8.63 4.37 -0.88
N MET A 92 8.12 5.22 -1.77
CA MET A 92 8.40 5.18 -3.21
C MET A 92 9.78 5.70 -3.60
N MET A 93 10.43 6.50 -2.76
CA MET A 93 11.68 7.18 -3.13
C MET A 93 12.80 6.23 -3.56
N ARG A 94 12.89 5.07 -2.90
CA ARG A 94 14.00 4.12 -3.08
C ARG A 94 13.66 2.94 -3.98
N VAL A 95 12.44 2.90 -4.53
CA VAL A 95 12.02 1.77 -5.36
C VAL A 95 12.75 1.87 -6.71
N PRO A 96 13.49 0.84 -7.12
CA PRO A 96 14.24 0.89 -8.36
C PRO A 96 13.30 0.77 -9.56
N GLY A 97 13.46 1.68 -10.53
CA GLY A 97 13.03 1.49 -11.90
C GLY A 97 14.03 0.62 -12.67
N SER A 98 13.98 0.66 -13.99
CA SER A 98 14.89 -0.11 -14.86
C SER A 98 16.34 0.35 -14.76
N TYR A 99 16.56 1.67 -14.58
CA TYR A 99 17.91 2.27 -14.64
C TYR A 99 18.22 3.25 -13.51
N SER A 100 17.22 3.69 -12.74
CA SER A 100 17.37 4.73 -11.70
C SER A 100 16.27 4.59 -10.63
N SER A 101 16.14 5.57 -9.75
CA SER A 101 15.07 5.71 -8.76
C SER A 101 14.71 7.19 -8.57
N LEU A 102 13.57 7.48 -7.93
CA LEU A 102 13.20 8.86 -7.59
C LEU A 102 14.24 9.52 -6.66
N GLN A 103 14.87 8.74 -5.77
CA GLN A 103 15.96 9.23 -4.92
C GLN A 103 17.18 9.63 -5.75
N GLN A 104 17.53 8.83 -6.77
CA GLN A 104 18.65 9.14 -7.64
C GLN A 104 18.34 10.35 -8.53
N ALA A 105 17.16 10.43 -9.14
CA ALA A 105 16.73 11.59 -9.92
C ALA A 105 16.78 12.89 -9.08
N LYS A 106 16.36 12.82 -7.80
CA LYS A 106 16.51 13.93 -6.85
C LYS A 106 17.97 14.32 -6.62
N ALA A 107 18.86 13.34 -6.47
CA ALA A 107 20.30 13.58 -6.30
C ALA A 107 20.94 14.20 -7.57
N GLU A 108 20.37 13.93 -8.74
CA GLU A 108 20.75 14.50 -10.04
C GLU A 108 20.15 15.90 -10.29
N GLY A 109 19.37 16.43 -9.34
CA GLY A 109 18.87 17.81 -9.37
C GLY A 109 17.38 17.96 -9.70
N ALA A 110 16.64 16.86 -9.90
CA ALA A 110 15.20 16.93 -10.10
C ALA A 110 14.46 17.37 -8.80
N ASP A 111 13.39 18.16 -8.95
CA ASP A 111 12.57 18.61 -7.82
C ASP A 111 11.59 17.50 -7.39
N VAL A 112 12.07 16.59 -6.54
CA VAL A 112 11.26 15.52 -5.94
C VAL A 112 11.06 15.77 -4.45
N ARG A 113 9.81 15.90 -4.03
CA ARG A 113 9.41 16.23 -2.64
C ARG A 113 8.65 15.07 -2.01
N ILE A 114 9.06 14.72 -0.80
CA ILE A 114 8.35 13.73 0.01
C ILE A 114 7.23 14.46 0.72
N VAL A 115 6.02 13.92 0.64
CA VAL A 115 4.83 14.41 1.35
C VAL A 115 4.29 13.34 2.29
N TYR A 116 3.61 13.77 3.35
CA TYR A 116 2.95 12.86 4.30
C TYR A 116 1.46 12.73 4.00
N SER A 117 0.90 13.70 3.29
CA SER A 117 -0.47 13.66 2.80
C SER A 117 -0.55 14.18 1.36
N VAL A 118 -1.60 13.78 0.64
CA VAL A 118 -1.88 14.34 -0.69
C VAL A 118 -2.28 15.83 -0.62
N MET A 119 -2.71 16.32 0.56
CA MET A 119 -3.01 17.74 0.76
C MET A 119 -1.73 18.59 0.71
N ASP A 120 -0.62 18.08 1.21
CA ASP A 120 0.68 18.77 1.13
C ASP A 120 1.07 19.00 -0.35
N ALA A 121 0.72 18.07 -1.24
CA ALA A 121 0.95 18.22 -2.68
C ALA A 121 0.08 19.32 -3.32
N ILE A 122 -1.16 19.50 -2.84
CA ILE A 122 -2.01 20.63 -3.23
C ILE A 122 -1.39 21.96 -2.77
N GLU A 123 -0.94 22.04 -1.52
CA GLU A 123 -0.31 23.26 -0.99
C GLU A 123 0.97 23.61 -1.76
N ILE A 124 1.75 22.61 -2.16
CA ILE A 124 2.90 22.79 -3.05
C ILE A 124 2.46 23.34 -4.42
N ALA A 125 1.37 22.83 -4.99
CA ALA A 125 0.83 23.35 -6.25
C ALA A 125 0.37 24.83 -6.14
N GLU A 126 -0.31 25.19 -5.05
CA GLU A 126 -0.71 26.58 -4.76
C GLU A 126 0.49 27.52 -4.64
N ALA A 127 1.58 27.05 -4.04
CA ALA A 127 2.79 27.84 -3.82
C ALA A 127 3.72 27.94 -5.05
N ASN A 128 3.49 27.14 -6.11
CA ASN A 128 4.34 27.09 -7.31
C ASN A 128 3.47 27.12 -8.59
N PRO A 129 2.68 28.18 -8.83
CA PRO A 129 1.69 28.24 -9.92
C PRO A 129 2.30 28.11 -11.32
N GLU A 130 3.59 28.41 -11.48
CA GLU A 130 4.34 28.29 -12.73
C GLU A 130 4.83 26.86 -13.03
N LYS A 131 4.75 25.94 -12.06
CA LYS A 131 5.23 24.57 -12.17
C LYS A 131 4.11 23.57 -12.15
N SER A 132 4.24 22.50 -12.93
CA SER A 132 3.35 21.35 -12.87
C SER A 132 3.71 20.48 -11.68
N VAL A 133 2.79 20.35 -10.72
CA VAL A 133 2.97 19.52 -9.54
C VAL A 133 2.27 18.19 -9.76
N ILE A 134 3.05 17.12 -9.88
CA ILE A 134 2.54 15.78 -10.15
C ILE A 134 2.68 14.94 -8.87
N PHE A 135 1.55 14.48 -8.34
CA PHE A 135 1.51 13.54 -7.24
C PHE A 135 1.49 12.11 -7.77
N ILE A 136 2.41 11.26 -7.29
CA ILE A 136 2.40 9.83 -7.61
C ILE A 136 1.32 9.16 -6.77
N GLY A 137 0.14 9.02 -7.36
CA GLY A 137 -1.04 8.42 -6.75
C GLY A 137 -0.90 6.90 -6.67
N ILE A 138 -0.33 6.40 -5.59
CA ILE A 138 -0.15 4.98 -5.36
C ILE A 138 -0.96 4.48 -4.16
N GLY A 139 -1.47 3.27 -4.29
CA GLY A 139 -2.01 2.50 -3.19
C GLY A 139 -3.15 1.58 -3.62
N PHE A 140 -3.82 1.03 -2.62
CA PHE A 140 -5.02 0.23 -2.79
C PHE A 140 -6.27 1.08 -2.54
N GLU A 141 -7.41 0.44 -2.31
CA GLU A 141 -8.68 1.08 -2.01
C GLU A 141 -8.61 2.03 -0.81
N THR A 142 -7.65 1.84 0.11
CA THR A 142 -7.49 2.70 1.30
C THR A 142 -6.99 4.10 1.01
N THR A 143 -6.19 4.28 -0.05
CA THR A 143 -5.59 5.58 -0.40
C THR A 143 -6.33 6.25 -1.56
N ALA A 144 -6.99 5.47 -2.42
CA ALA A 144 -7.68 6.01 -3.59
C ALA A 144 -8.73 7.09 -3.24
N PRO A 145 -9.56 6.97 -2.18
CA PRO A 145 -10.55 8.00 -1.83
C PRO A 145 -9.94 9.34 -1.42
N THR A 146 -8.83 9.34 -0.67
CA THR A 146 -8.20 10.59 -0.23
C THR A 146 -7.54 11.30 -1.40
N ILE A 147 -6.98 10.55 -2.35
CA ILE A 147 -6.40 11.09 -3.59
C ILE A 147 -7.51 11.57 -4.54
N ALA A 148 -8.63 10.86 -4.64
CA ALA A 148 -9.79 11.35 -5.40
C ALA A 148 -10.34 12.66 -4.81
N ALA A 149 -10.42 12.76 -3.48
CA ALA A 149 -10.83 13.98 -2.79
C ALA A 149 -9.86 15.15 -3.05
N SER A 150 -8.56 14.88 -3.22
CA SER A 150 -7.58 15.93 -3.55
C SER A 150 -7.81 16.52 -4.94
N ILE A 151 -8.18 15.70 -5.92
CA ILE A 151 -8.54 16.16 -7.27
C ILE A 151 -9.76 17.09 -7.21
N LEU A 152 -10.83 16.67 -6.51
CA LEU A 152 -12.02 17.51 -6.31
C LEU A 152 -11.68 18.81 -5.56
N LYS A 153 -10.74 18.76 -4.63
CA LYS A 153 -10.31 19.93 -3.88
C LYS A 153 -9.52 20.91 -4.75
N ALA A 154 -8.63 20.41 -5.60
CA ALA A 154 -7.89 21.20 -6.57
C ALA A 154 -8.85 21.90 -7.54
N GLU A 155 -9.85 21.19 -8.06
CA GLU A 155 -10.91 21.75 -8.90
C GLU A 155 -11.69 22.86 -8.16
N GLN A 156 -12.15 22.59 -6.93
CA GLN A 156 -12.88 23.58 -6.12
C GLN A 156 -12.06 24.87 -5.90
N LYS A 157 -10.75 24.72 -5.70
CA LYS A 157 -9.82 25.84 -5.49
C LYS A 157 -9.30 26.46 -6.80
N LYS A 158 -9.69 25.92 -7.97
CA LYS A 158 -9.20 26.33 -9.30
C LYS A 158 -7.67 26.24 -9.43
N ILE A 159 -7.09 25.18 -8.89
CA ILE A 159 -5.66 24.86 -9.02
C ILE A 159 -5.49 24.07 -10.30
N GLU A 160 -4.92 24.71 -11.33
CA GLU A 160 -4.82 24.14 -12.68
C GLU A 160 -3.50 23.38 -12.92
N ASN A 161 -2.52 23.55 -12.03
CA ASN A 161 -1.18 22.96 -12.15
C ASN A 161 -0.98 21.69 -11.31
N PHE A 162 -2.05 21.13 -10.73
CA PHE A 162 -2.00 19.90 -9.93
C PHE A 162 -2.44 18.68 -10.74
N TYR A 163 -1.60 17.66 -10.78
CA TYR A 163 -1.82 16.43 -11.54
C TYR A 163 -1.61 15.20 -10.66
N VAL A 164 -2.27 14.10 -11.00
CA VAL A 164 -2.07 12.80 -10.33
C VAL A 164 -1.66 11.76 -11.37
N LEU A 165 -0.47 11.18 -11.20
CA LEU A 165 -0.10 9.94 -11.88
C LEU A 165 -0.74 8.77 -11.15
N SER A 166 -1.89 8.30 -11.62
CA SER A 166 -2.65 7.22 -10.97
C SER A 166 -2.03 5.85 -11.24
N LEU A 167 -1.39 5.29 -10.21
CA LEU A 167 -0.80 3.94 -10.16
C LEU A 167 -1.50 3.05 -9.11
N HIS A 168 -2.77 3.35 -8.86
CA HIS A 168 -3.62 2.62 -7.92
C HIS A 168 -3.88 1.20 -8.39
N LYS A 169 -4.11 0.32 -7.42
CA LYS A 169 -4.32 -1.11 -7.64
C LYS A 169 -5.56 -1.55 -6.87
N LEU A 170 -6.18 -2.63 -7.33
CA LEU A 170 -7.36 -3.21 -6.69
C LEU A 170 -6.99 -4.53 -6.03
N THR A 171 -7.43 -4.71 -4.79
CA THR A 171 -7.16 -5.89 -3.98
C THR A 171 -7.99 -7.10 -4.44
N PRO A 172 -9.33 -7.02 -4.62
CA PRO A 172 -10.14 -8.19 -5.01
C PRO A 172 -9.72 -8.86 -6.32
N PRO A 173 -9.42 -8.12 -7.42
CA PRO A 173 -8.97 -8.75 -8.66
C PRO A 173 -7.66 -9.51 -8.49
N VAL A 174 -6.70 -8.97 -7.73
CA VAL A 174 -5.41 -9.65 -7.49
C VAL A 174 -5.62 -10.90 -6.64
N MET A 175 -6.43 -10.82 -5.58
CA MET A 175 -6.78 -11.99 -4.77
C MET A 175 -7.46 -13.09 -5.61
N LYS A 176 -8.38 -12.71 -6.49
CA LYS A 176 -9.05 -13.65 -7.40
C LYS A 176 -8.06 -14.33 -8.34
N THR A 177 -7.18 -13.56 -8.99
CA THR A 177 -6.16 -14.12 -9.88
C THR A 177 -5.24 -15.12 -9.17
N LEU A 178 -4.86 -14.84 -7.92
CA LEU A 178 -4.03 -15.77 -7.12
C LEU A 178 -4.75 -17.07 -6.75
N LEU A 179 -6.07 -17.01 -6.53
CA LEU A 179 -6.88 -18.20 -6.29
C LEU A 179 -7.10 -18.99 -7.58
N ASP A 180 -7.40 -18.29 -8.68
CA ASP A 180 -7.69 -18.89 -9.98
C ASP A 180 -6.44 -19.51 -10.64
N SER A 181 -5.23 -18.99 -10.37
CA SER A 181 -3.99 -19.55 -10.93
C SER A 181 -3.66 -20.93 -10.38
N GLY A 182 -4.17 -21.29 -9.19
CA GLY A 182 -3.94 -22.58 -8.54
C GLY A 182 -2.49 -22.83 -8.09
N GLU A 183 -1.55 -21.92 -8.34
CA GLU A 183 -0.12 -22.09 -8.05
C GLU A 183 0.15 -22.17 -6.54
N VAL A 184 -0.59 -21.37 -5.76
CA VAL A 184 -0.33 -21.21 -4.32
C VAL A 184 -1.14 -22.22 -3.47
N LYS A 185 -2.11 -22.93 -4.07
CA LYS A 185 -3.03 -23.88 -3.40
C LYS A 185 -3.48 -23.38 -2.02
N LEU A 186 -4.21 -22.27 -2.01
CA LEU A 186 -4.72 -21.65 -0.79
C LEU A 186 -6.09 -22.19 -0.41
N ASP A 187 -6.32 -22.37 0.90
CA ASP A 187 -7.61 -22.75 1.48
C ASP A 187 -8.40 -21.52 1.97
N GLY A 188 -7.75 -20.36 2.09
CA GLY A 188 -8.41 -19.12 2.48
C GLY A 188 -7.51 -17.90 2.50
N ILE A 189 -8.15 -16.72 2.56
CA ILE A 189 -7.49 -15.42 2.62
C ILE A 189 -7.95 -14.66 3.87
N ILE A 190 -7.00 -14.06 4.59
CA ILE A 190 -7.25 -13.07 5.64
C ILE A 190 -7.30 -11.69 4.97
N CYS A 191 -8.52 -11.22 4.71
CA CYS A 191 -8.77 -9.98 3.98
C CYS A 191 -8.17 -8.75 4.67
N PRO A 192 -7.71 -7.74 3.91
CA PRO A 192 -7.17 -6.49 4.46
C PRO A 192 -8.27 -5.66 5.13
N GLY A 193 -8.19 -5.51 6.46
CA GLY A 193 -9.22 -4.81 7.23
C GLY A 193 -9.47 -3.38 6.76
N HIS A 194 -8.42 -2.58 6.53
CA HIS A 194 -8.61 -1.19 6.06
C HIS A 194 -9.22 -1.09 4.66
N VAL A 195 -8.90 -2.02 3.75
CA VAL A 195 -9.51 -2.07 2.41
C VAL A 195 -11.00 -2.41 2.54
N SER A 196 -11.35 -3.37 3.39
CA SER A 196 -12.75 -3.76 3.67
C SER A 196 -13.58 -2.69 4.39
N VAL A 197 -12.97 -1.63 4.91
CA VAL A 197 -13.72 -0.45 5.38
C VAL A 197 -14.19 0.41 4.20
N ILE A 198 -13.51 0.33 3.05
CA ILE A 198 -13.82 1.11 1.85
C ILE A 198 -14.77 0.37 0.91
N ILE A 199 -14.61 -0.94 0.75
CA ILE A 199 -15.38 -1.79 -0.18
C ILE A 199 -16.06 -2.97 0.51
#